data_AF-A0AAV4LEY2-F1
#
_entry.id   AF-A0AAV4LEY2-F1
#
_cell.length_a   1.000
_cell.length_b   1.000
_cell.length_c   1.000
_cell.angle_alpha   90.00
_cell.angle_beta   90.00
_cell.angle_gamma   90.00
#
_symmetry.space_group_name_H-M   'P 1'
#
loop_
_entity.id
_entity.type
_entity.pdbx_description
1 polymer ?
#
loop_
_entity_poly.entity_id
_entity_poly.type
_entity_poly.pdbx_seq_one_letter_code
_entity_poly.pdbx_strand_id
1 'polypeptide(L)' 'MQREINPFVSKLRQHGIKVTALHNHWLFEKPRLMFIHFESIDHPLAFARKVRDALSVLTNQSVDP' A
#
# COMPACT_ATOMS: atom_id res chain seq x y z
N MET A 1 -8.38 3.73 7.30
CA MET A 1 -8.05 4.26 5.96
C MET A 1 -6.81 5.15 5.95
N GLN A 2 -6.90 6.44 6.33
CA GLN A 2 -5.75 7.36 6.17
C GLN A 2 -4.54 6.98 7.03
N ARG A 3 -4.78 6.30 8.16
CA ARG A 3 -3.75 5.77 9.07
C ARG A 3 -2.85 4.71 8.44
N GLU A 4 -3.29 4.00 7.41
CA GLU A 4 -2.49 2.94 6.76
C GLU A 4 -2.02 3.37 5.38
N ILE A 5 -2.89 4.02 4.59
CA ILE A 5 -2.60 4.41 3.20
C ILE A 5 -1.43 5.40 3.14
N ASN A 6 -1.47 6.47 3.95
CA ASN A 6 -0.45 7.52 3.85
C ASN A 6 0.94 7.03 4.29
N PRO A 7 1.08 6.31 5.42
CA PRO A 7 2.37 5.70 5.77
C PRO A 7 2.88 4.72 4.71
N PHE A 8 2.01 3.86 4.17
CA PHE A 8 2.40 2.89 3.14
C PHE A 8 2.88 3.57 1.86
N VAL A 9 2.12 4.54 1.33
CA VAL A 9 2.50 5.34 0.15
C VAL A 9 3.80 6.11 0.40
N SER A 10 3.97 6.66 1.60
CA SER A 10 5.21 7.37 1.99
C SER A 10 6.41 6.43 1.96
N LYS A 11 6.29 5.20 2.47
CA LYS A 11 7.37 4.22 2.42
C LYS A 11 7.70 3.73 1.03
N LEU A 12 6.70 3.48 0.18
CA LEU A 12 6.93 3.15 -1.22
C LEU A 12 7.74 4.27 -1.91
N ARG A 13 7.37 5.53 -1.70
CA ARG A 13 8.07 6.68 -2.29
C ARG A 13 9.49 6.85 -1.75
N GLN A 14 9.73 6.59 -0.47
CA GLN A 14 11.09 6.59 0.11
C GLN A 14 12.00 5.55 -0.56
N HIS A 15 11.45 4.42 -1.01
CA HIS A 15 12.17 3.39 -1.76
C HIS A 15 12.31 3.67 -3.26
N GLY A 16 11.84 4.82 -3.73
CA GLY A 16 11.80 5.17 -5.15
C GLY A 16 10.76 4.39 -5.96
N ILE A 17 9.79 3.75 -5.29
CA ILE A 17 8.70 3.01 -5.95
C ILE A 17 7.59 4.01 -6.33
N LYS A 18 7.20 4.00 -7.60
CA LYS A 18 6.16 4.87 -8.15
C LYS A 18 4.79 4.30 -7.81
N VAL A 19 3.95 5.08 -7.14
CA VAL A 19 2.52 4.77 -6.95
C VAL A 19 1.75 5.28 -8.16
N THR A 20 1.09 4.38 -8.88
CA THR A 20 0.41 4.67 -10.16
C THR A 20 -1.08 4.90 -10.00
N ALA A 21 -1.72 4.28 -9.01
CA ALA A 21 -3.14 4.49 -8.72
C ALA A 21 -3.49 4.20 -7.25
N LEU A 22 -4.52 4.89 -6.76
CA LEU A 22 -5.19 4.64 -5.48
C LEU A 22 -6.70 4.83 -5.68
N HIS A 23 -7.51 3.81 -5.45
CA HIS A 23 -8.96 3.86 -5.66
C HIS A 23 -9.72 2.75 -4.90
N ASN A 24 -11.05 2.81 -4.89
CA ASN A 24 -11.97 1.76 -4.45
C ASN A 24 -12.81 1.28 -5.65
N HIS A 25 -13.29 0.03 -5.68
CA HIS A 25 -14.21 -0.41 -6.76
C HIS A 25 -15.69 -0.43 -6.36
N TRP A 26 -16.02 -0.32 -5.07
CA TRP A 26 -17.40 -0.34 -4.57
C TRP A 26 -17.75 0.94 -3.81
N LEU A 27 -18.96 1.46 -4.03
CA LEU A 27 -19.41 2.73 -3.44
C LEU A 27 -19.87 2.61 -1.97
N PHE A 28 -20.39 1.44 -1.57
CA PHE A 28 -21.06 1.26 -0.27
C PHE A 28 -20.54 0.06 0.54
N GLU A 29 -19.36 -0.46 0.20
CA GLU A 29 -18.73 -1.56 0.95
C GLU A 29 -18.41 -1.15 2.39
N LYS A 30 -18.57 -2.13 3.30
CA LYS A 30 -18.18 -2.03 4.70
C LYS A 30 -17.47 -3.33 5.11
N PRO A 31 -16.22 -3.24 5.62
CA PRO A 31 -15.39 -2.04 5.70
C PRO A 31 -14.99 -1.51 4.31
N ARG A 32 -14.58 -0.23 4.23
CA ARG A 32 -14.12 0.35 2.96
C ARG A 32 -12.75 -0.23 2.58
N LEU A 33 -12.65 -0.79 1.38
CA LEU A 33 -11.42 -1.33 0.81
C LEU A 33 -10.79 -0.29 -0.12
N MET A 34 -9.47 -0.20 -0.09
CA MET A 34 -8.69 0.71 -0.94
C MET A 34 -7.62 -0.11 -1.64
N PHE A 35 -7.52 0.05 -2.95
CA PHE A 35 -6.58 -0.62 -3.84
C PHE A 35 -5.48 0.34 -4.23
N ILE A 36 -4.22 -0.14 -4.20
CA ILE A 36 -3.03 0.64 -4.56
C ILE A 36 -2.26 -0.12 -5.62
N HIS A 37 -1.93 0.56 -6.72
CA HIS A 37 -1.04 0.07 -7.76
C HIS A 37 0.30 0.80 -7.64
N PHE A 38 1.40 0.06 -7.73
CA PHE A 38 2.75 0.61 -7.69
C PHE A 38 3.73 -0.22 -8.50
N GLU A 39 4.78 0.43 -9.01
CA GLU A 39 5.77 -0.18 -9.90
C GLU A 39 7.18 0.39 -9.69
N SER A 40 8.19 -0.39 -10.06
CA SER A 40 9.58 0.06 -10.19
C SER A 40 10.36 -0.87 -11.12
N ILE A 41 11.34 -0.34 -11.84
CA ILE A 41 12.35 -1.16 -12.53
C ILE A 41 13.47 -1.43 -11.51
N ASP A 42 13.65 -2.69 -11.12
CA ASP A 42 14.62 -3.08 -10.09
C ASP A 42 15.05 -4.54 -10.25
N HIS A 43 16.13 -4.94 -9.58
CA HIS A 43 16.41 -6.35 -9.36
C HIS A 43 15.26 -6.98 -8.54
N PRO A 44 14.74 -8.16 -8.92
CA PRO A 44 13.53 -8.72 -8.29
C PRO A 44 13.58 -8.84 -6.77
N LEU A 45 14.73 -9.24 -6.22
CA LEU A 45 14.91 -9.36 -4.77
C LEU A 45 15.05 -8.00 -4.07
N ALA A 46 15.55 -6.97 -4.75
CA ALA A 46 15.58 -5.63 -4.20
C ALA A 46 14.16 -5.04 -4.14
N PHE A 47 13.37 -5.19 -5.21
CA PHE A 47 11.96 -4.83 -5.22
C PHE A 47 11.19 -5.51 -4.08
N ALA A 48 11.30 -6.84 -3.96
CA ALA A 48 10.61 -7.60 -2.93
C ALA A 48 10.96 -7.13 -1.50
N ARG A 49 12.24 -6.82 -1.23
CA ARG A 49 12.67 -6.31 0.09
C ARG A 49 12.13 -4.91 0.38
N LYS A 50 12.14 -4.00 -0.61
CA LYS A 50 11.59 -2.64 -0.48
C LYS A 50 10.08 -2.67 -0.23
N VAL A 51 9.35 -3.52 -0.96
CA VAL A 51 7.91 -3.70 -0.76
C VAL A 51 7.62 -4.28 0.62
N ARG A 52 8.38 -5.29 1.06
CA ARG A 52 8.24 -5.85 2.42
C ARG A 52 8.48 -4.80 3.50
N ASP A 53 9.47 -3.94 3.35
CA ASP A 53 9.71 -2.83 4.28
C ASP A 53 8.51 -1.86 4.27
N ALA A 54 7.99 -1.50 3.10
CA ALA A 54 6.79 -0.66 3.03
C ALA A 54 5.58 -1.30 3.72
N LEU A 55 5.35 -2.61 3.56
CA LEU A 55 4.27 -3.34 4.23
C LEU A 55 4.36 -3.32 5.76
N SER A 56 5.55 -3.09 6.34
CA SER A 56 5.75 -3.09 7.80
C SER A 56 4.96 -2.02 8.57
N VAL A 57 4.48 -0.99 7.87
CA VAL A 57 3.67 0.08 8.47
C VAL A 57 2.18 -0.24 8.51
N LEU A 58 1.76 -1.37 7.92
CA LEU A 58 0.37 -1.83 7.94
C LEU A 58 0.05 -2.57 9.26
N THR A 59 -1.22 -2.59 9.64
CA THR A 59 -1.67 -3.26 10.86
C THR A 59 -2.38 -4.58 10.53
N ASN A 60 -2.32 -5.53 11.48
CA ASN A 60 -3.12 -6.77 11.44
C ASN A 60 -4.36 -6.66 12.33
N GLN A 61 -4.77 -5.45 12.71
CA GLN A 61 -5.98 -5.25 13.50
C GLN A 61 -7.21 -5.66 12.68
N SER A 62 -8.08 -6.45 13.31
CA SER A 62 -9.40 -6.76 12.77
C SER A 62 -10.19 -5.47 12.59
N VAL A 63 -10.74 -5.27 11.41
CA VAL A 63 -11.70 -4.20 11.15
C VAL A 63 -13.08 -4.83 11.26
N ASP A 64 -13.74 -4.64 12.40
CA ASP A 64 -15.10 -5.13 12.60
C ASP A 64 -16.08 -4.40 11.64
N PRO A 65 -17.15 -5.06 11.17
CA PRO A 65 -18.12 -4.50 10.20
C PRO A 65 -18.88 -3.26 10.66
#